data_AF-A0A0U0ZP37-F1
#
_entry.id   AF-A0A0U0ZP37-F1
#
_cell.length_a   1.000
_cell.length_b   1.000
_cell.length_c   1.000
_cell.angle_alpha   90.00
_cell.angle_beta   90.00
_cell.angle_gamma   90.00
#
_symmetry.space_group_name_H-M   'P 1'
#
loop_
_entity.id
_entity.type
_entity.pdbx_description
1 polymer ?
#
loop_
_entity_poly.entity_id
_entity_poly.type
_entity_poly.pdbx_seq_one_letter_code
_entity_poly.pdbx_strand_id
1 'polypeptide(L)' 'MPRVDYVLPEGFSSVEQVAAVQRRSFSAMEINFLKENAAAYGYVQRGNVWVYTGGK' A
#
# COMPACT_ATOMS: atom_id res chain seq x y z
N MET A 1 -9.78 -10.27 -9.61
CA MET A 1 -9.95 -9.82 -8.20
C MET A 1 -9.53 -8.36 -8.11
N PRO A 2 -10.25 -7.51 -7.36
CA PRO A 2 -9.86 -6.13 -7.10
C PRO A 2 -8.46 -6.05 -6.46
N ARG A 3 -7.68 -5.05 -6.88
CA ARG A 3 -6.32 -4.83 -6.40
C ARG A 3 -5.95 -3.35 -6.48
N VAL A 4 -5.05 -2.93 -5.60
CA VAL A 4 -4.42 -1.61 -5.60
C VAL A 4 -2.93 -1.83 -5.85
N ASP A 5 -2.46 -1.42 -7.01
CA ASP A 5 -1.06 -1.56 -7.43
C ASP A 5 -0.32 -0.22 -7.30
N TYR A 6 0.84 -0.22 -6.65
CA TYR A 6 1.72 0.94 -6.63
C TYR A 6 2.77 0.86 -7.74
N VAL A 7 2.84 1.92 -8.55
CA VAL A 7 4.01 2.21 -9.36
C VAL A 7 4.98 3.00 -8.49
N LEU A 8 6.15 2.43 -8.23
CA LEU A 8 7.14 3.08 -7.39
C LEU A 8 7.89 4.16 -8.18
N PRO A 9 8.21 5.31 -7.56
CA PRO A 9 9.13 6.27 -8.13
C PRO A 9 10.53 5.64 -8.30
N GLU A 10 11.33 6.21 -9.19
CA GLU A 10 12.70 5.77 -9.40
C GLU A 10 13.51 5.80 -8.09
N GLY A 11 14.35 4.78 -7.87
CA GLY A 11 15.15 4.64 -6.66
C GLY A 11 14.42 4.00 -5.46
N PHE A 12 13.14 3.64 -5.61
CA PHE A 12 12.38 2.92 -4.58
C PHE A 12 12.16 1.46 -4.94
N SER A 13 12.34 0.57 -3.97
CA SER A 13 12.09 -0.88 -4.11
C SER A 13 10.82 -1.33 -3.40
N SER A 14 10.27 -0.54 -2.47
CA SER A 14 9.03 -0.86 -1.78
C SER A 14 8.17 0.34 -1.39
N VAL A 15 6.87 0.10 -1.23
CA VAL A 15 5.93 1.08 -0.66
C VAL A 15 6.31 1.48 0.77
N GLU A 16 6.92 0.58 1.55
CA GLU A 16 7.48 0.92 2.88
C GLU A 16 8.59 1.95 2.77
N GLN A 17 9.47 1.81 1.79
CA GLN A 17 10.55 2.77 1.58
C GLN A 17 10.00 4.12 1.13
N VAL A 18 8.98 4.14 0.25
CA VAL A 18 8.27 5.37 -0.13
C VAL A 18 7.67 6.04 1.09
N ALA A 19 6.96 5.30 1.93
CA ALA A 19 6.34 5.82 3.14
C ALA A 19 7.38 6.36 4.15
N ALA A 20 8.55 5.72 4.26
CA ALA A 20 9.60 6.10 5.19
C ALA A 20 10.44 7.32 4.73
N VAL A 21 10.76 7.42 3.43
CA VAL A 21 11.58 8.50 2.88
C VAL A 21 10.72 9.73 2.58
N GLN A 22 9.54 9.52 1.99
CA GLN A 22 8.65 10.60 1.56
C GLN A 22 7.49 10.81 2.56
N ARG A 23 7.77 10.78 3.87
CA ARG A 23 6.75 10.79 4.94
C ARG A 23 5.64 11.84 4.85
N ARG A 24 5.85 12.95 4.14
CA ARG A 24 4.89 14.05 3.99
C ARG A 24 4.17 14.05 2.63
N SER A 25 4.42 13.07 1.76
CA SER A 25 3.74 12.95 0.47
C SER A 25 2.37 12.30 0.63
N PHE A 26 1.46 12.58 -0.32
CA PHE A 26 0.17 11.91 -0.37
C PHE A 26 0.30 10.39 -0.48
N SER A 27 1.28 9.90 -1.25
CA SER A 27 1.55 8.47 -1.38
C SER A 27 1.92 7.85 -0.03
N ALA A 28 2.75 8.51 0.78
CA ALA A 28 3.08 8.00 2.11
C ALA A 28 1.85 7.93 3.03
N MET A 29 0.98 8.94 2.99
CA MET A 29 -0.27 8.94 3.76
C MET A 29 -1.21 7.81 3.33
N GLU A 30 -1.40 7.64 2.02
CA GLU A 30 -2.24 6.58 1.47
C GLU A 30 -1.70 5.17 1.78
N ILE A 31 -0.40 4.95 1.61
CA ILE A 31 0.25 3.68 1.96
C ILE A 31 0.01 3.36 3.44
N ASN A 32 0.23 4.33 4.34
CA ASN A 32 0.02 4.12 5.77
C ASN A 32 -1.47 3.82 6.07
N PHE A 33 -2.39 4.56 5.45
CA PHE A 33 -3.82 4.30 5.58
C PHE A 33 -4.19 2.88 5.15
N LEU A 34 -3.67 2.40 4.01
CA LEU A 34 -3.93 1.04 3.54
C LEU A 34 -3.32 -0.02 4.46
N LYS A 35 -2.12 0.20 5.00
CA LYS A 35 -1.51 -0.70 5.97
C LYS A 35 -2.34 -0.84 7.25
N GLU A 36 -2.94 0.26 7.70
CA GLU A 36 -3.75 0.29 8.92
C GLU A 36 -5.16 -0.28 8.71
N ASN A 37 -5.77 -0.05 7.54
CA ASN A 37 -7.21 -0.26 7.37
C ASN A 37 -7.58 -1.37 6.37
N ALA A 38 -6.76 -1.66 5.36
CA ALA A 38 -7.17 -2.49 4.23
C ALA A 38 -7.55 -3.93 4.65
N ALA A 39 -6.93 -4.46 5.69
CA ALA A 39 -7.26 -5.77 6.26
C ALA A 39 -8.72 -5.86 6.75
N ALA A 40 -9.26 -4.79 7.33
CA ALA A 40 -10.66 -4.75 7.77
C ALA A 40 -11.66 -4.85 6.60
N TYR A 41 -11.21 -4.50 5.39
CA TYR A 41 -11.99 -4.56 4.15
C TYR A 41 -11.67 -5.79 3.29
N GLY A 42 -10.93 -6.77 3.83
CA GLY A 42 -10.63 -8.03 3.14
C GLY A 42 -9.47 -7.94 2.12
N TYR A 43 -8.62 -6.93 2.24
CA TYR A 43 -7.40 -6.83 1.45
C TYR A 43 -6.18 -7.32 2.23
N VAL A 44 -5.26 -7.96 1.52
CA VAL A 44 -3.96 -8.38 2.06
C VAL A 44 -2.85 -7.75 1.24
N GLN A 45 -1.88 -7.16 1.93
CA GLN A 45 -0.67 -6.64 1.29
C GLN A 45 0.22 -7.80 0.80
N ARG A 46 0.66 -7.71 -0.45
CA ARG A 46 1.57 -8.64 -1.13
C ARG A 46 2.66 -7.80 -1.82
N GLY A 47 3.72 -7.48 -1.08
CA GLY A 47 4.74 -6.54 -1.55
C GLY A 47 4.17 -5.14 -1.75
N ASN A 48 4.24 -4.61 -2.97
CA ASN A 48 3.80 -3.25 -3.33
C ASN A 48 2.33 -3.18 -3.78
N VAL A 49 1.56 -4.22 -3.49
CA VAL A 49 0.18 -4.39 -3.96
C VAL A 49 -0.70 -4.80 -2.80
N TRP A 50 -1.93 -4.29 -2.77
CA TRP A 50 -3.01 -4.83 -1.94
C TRP A 50 -3.95 -5.64 -2.82
N VAL A 51 -4.17 -6.90 -2.47
CA VAL A 51 -5.04 -7.81 -3.22
C VAL A 51 -6.26 -8.10 -2.36
N TYR A 52 -7.46 -7.93 -2.92
CA TYR A 52 -8.67 -8.38 -2.25
C TYR A 52 -8.65 -9.91 -2.18
N THR A 53 -8.72 -10.46 -0.97
CA THR A 53 -8.72 -11.91 -0.71
C THR A 53 -10.06 -12.41 -0.16
N GLY A 54 -11.03 -11.52 0.01
CA GLY A 54 -12.29 -11.79 0.69
C GLY A 54 -12.31 -11.15 2.07
N GLY A 55 -13.40 -10.45 2.36
CA GLY A 55 -13.75 -9.85 3.65
C GLY A 55 -15.23 -10.13 3.90
N LYS A 56 -15.60 -10.21 5.19
CA LYS A 56 -16.94 -10.61 5.64
C LYS A 56 -18.07 -9.86 4.93
#